data_AF-S5ZB83-F1
#
_entry.id   AF-S5ZB83-F1
#
_cell.length_a   1.000
_cell.length_b   1.000
_cell.length_c   1.000
_cell.angle_alpha   90.00
_cell.angle_beta   90.00
_cell.angle_gamma   90.00
#
_symmetry.space_group_name_H-M   'P 1'
#
loop_
_entity.id
_entity.type
_entity.pdbx_description
1 polymer ?
#
loop_
_entity_poly.entity_id
_entity_poly.type
_entity_poly.pdbx_seq_one_letter_code
_entity_poly.pdbx_strand_id
1 'polypeptide(L)'
;MDKRAIVLITILFLLPISGVSAQPSLLLEVTQKSFEAKPGETISVPITLSNIGNETAENITIYISGPLVEGLLYSQDVIKKLEPGEKVEKTLPIYIENPKAGVYDLKVVARVGAVLIEVPISLRILTKVSYSIDIDVKDRYLFGEDVAVTLKVSSSSNGIIFGDVSYEIYRENVSIAEKSIHNIFLYPEYPKNRWEYVIFLPKPDAGKYTVVMRTRFGGISKTITKSFEVYQRKLRYETKFEKGIIYVRVLDEGGNGVEGIPVTIEGTELKTNSYGIAFVEAKEPGTYHITLNLDGKIVETFVEVKKLFMAYEQRNETLLVYVRDSAGKGIGNVTIEAIGPIGKTYSITDENGTAVIDLNETGFGSISLKAESDRYLGAEAIVTVKEPKKPETETPTQTTSTPINQTTPIPPVKPKDYGNLP
;
A
#
# COMPACT_ATOMS: atom_id res chain seq x y z
N MET A 1 127.72 17.93 -57.89
CA MET A 1 127.10 19.11 -57.26
C MET A 1 125.63 19.13 -57.63
N ASP A 2 124.81 19.25 -56.59
CA ASP A 2 123.44 19.76 -56.55
C ASP A 2 122.24 19.02 -57.20
N LYS A 3 121.43 18.50 -56.25
CA LYS A 3 119.99 18.72 -56.04
C LYS A 3 118.99 17.84 -56.79
N ARG A 4 118.65 16.78 -56.05
CA ARG A 4 117.36 16.09 -55.99
C ARG A 4 116.18 17.06 -56.16
N ALA A 5 115.26 16.73 -57.05
CA ALA A 5 113.88 17.20 -57.00
C ALA A 5 112.96 15.97 -57.16
N ILE A 6 112.54 15.44 -56.02
CA ILE A 6 111.46 14.46 -55.90
C ILE A 6 110.16 15.25 -55.98
N VAL A 7 109.38 15.06 -57.04
CA VAL A 7 108.01 15.56 -57.12
C VAL A 7 107.14 14.61 -56.32
N LEU A 8 106.87 14.99 -55.06
CA LEU A 8 105.93 14.30 -54.18
C LEU A 8 104.52 14.80 -54.54
N ILE A 9 103.71 13.93 -55.11
CA ILE A 9 102.27 14.17 -55.32
C ILE A 9 101.58 13.99 -53.97
N THR A 10 101.23 15.09 -53.32
CA THR A 10 100.40 15.08 -52.11
C THR A 10 98.94 14.99 -52.53
N ILE A 11 98.39 13.78 -52.58
CA ILE A 11 96.94 13.55 -52.68
C ILE A 11 96.31 14.04 -51.37
N LEU A 12 95.56 15.15 -51.48
CA LEU A 12 94.68 15.62 -50.42
C LEU A 12 93.48 14.66 -50.33
N PHE A 13 93.55 13.72 -49.39
CA PHE A 13 92.42 12.88 -49.02
C PHE A 13 91.34 13.77 -48.39
N LEU A 14 90.39 14.25 -49.21
CA LEU A 14 89.11 14.76 -48.75
C LEU A 14 88.34 13.56 -48.20
N LEU A 15 88.52 13.27 -46.91
CA LEU A 15 87.57 12.47 -46.15
C LEU A 15 86.22 13.17 -46.25
N PRO A 16 85.15 12.53 -46.75
CA PRO A 16 83.81 13.05 -46.52
C PRO A 16 83.60 12.98 -45.01
N ILE A 17 83.69 14.14 -44.36
CA ILE A 17 83.22 14.31 -42.98
C ILE A 17 81.76 13.88 -43.07
N SER A 18 81.46 12.71 -42.52
CA SER A 18 80.10 12.20 -42.46
C SER A 18 79.28 13.29 -41.79
N GLY A 19 78.33 13.88 -42.52
CA GLY A 19 77.45 14.89 -41.95
C GLY A 19 76.84 14.29 -40.69
N VAL A 20 77.18 14.85 -39.53
CA VAL A 20 76.46 14.55 -38.30
C VAL A 20 75.02 14.90 -38.61
N SER A 21 74.15 13.88 -38.66
CA SER A 21 72.72 14.08 -38.87
C SER A 21 72.25 15.05 -37.79
N ALA A 22 71.99 16.29 -38.18
CA ALA A 22 71.41 17.29 -37.29
C ALA A 22 70.01 16.79 -36.95
N GLN A 23 69.74 16.62 -35.66
CA GLN A 23 68.42 16.29 -35.18
C GLN A 23 68.24 16.93 -33.79
N PRO A 24 67.10 17.56 -33.51
CA PRO A 24 66.78 17.99 -32.15
C PRO A 24 66.75 16.77 -31.23
N SER A 25 67.49 16.83 -30.13
CA SER A 25 67.50 15.82 -29.08
C SER A 25 67.02 16.47 -27.80
N LEU A 26 65.87 16.03 -27.30
CA LEU A 26 65.30 16.59 -26.09
C LEU A 26 65.67 15.71 -24.87
N LEU A 27 65.71 16.33 -23.70
CA LEU A 27 65.76 15.66 -22.40
C LEU A 27 64.61 16.18 -21.56
N LEU A 28 63.72 15.30 -21.15
CA LEU A 28 62.58 15.61 -20.29
C LEU A 28 62.86 15.08 -18.88
N GLU A 29 62.82 15.97 -17.90
CA GLU A 29 62.97 15.65 -16.49
C GLU A 29 61.69 16.01 -15.72
N VAL A 30 61.28 15.14 -14.80
CA VAL A 30 60.15 15.38 -13.90
C VAL A 30 60.65 15.16 -12.48
N THR A 31 60.73 16.23 -11.70
CA THR A 31 61.33 16.23 -10.35
C THR A 31 60.56 15.34 -9.37
N GLN A 32 59.23 15.35 -9.46
CA GLN A 32 58.35 14.54 -8.63
C GLN A 32 57.59 13.51 -9.49
N LYS A 33 57.80 12.22 -9.20
CA LYS A 33 57.20 11.12 -9.97
C LYS A 33 55.95 10.51 -9.32
N SER A 34 55.61 10.92 -8.10
CA SER A 34 54.45 10.39 -7.36
C SER A 34 53.64 11.54 -6.77
N PHE A 35 52.34 11.54 -7.06
CA PHE A 35 51.39 12.56 -6.62
C PHE A 35 50.24 11.90 -5.84
N GLU A 36 49.71 12.61 -4.85
CA GLU A 36 48.54 12.20 -4.07
C GLU A 36 47.54 13.35 -4.02
N ALA A 37 46.26 13.05 -4.21
CA ALA A 37 45.22 14.06 -4.26
C ALA A 37 43.83 13.52 -3.89
N LYS A 38 42.93 14.43 -3.52
CA LYS A 38 41.50 14.15 -3.29
C LYS A 38 40.62 14.71 -4.42
N PRO A 39 39.42 14.14 -4.62
CA PRO A 39 38.39 14.75 -5.47
C PRO A 39 38.10 16.22 -5.14
N GLY A 40 38.23 17.07 -6.15
CA GLY A 40 38.11 18.53 -6.13
C GLY A 40 39.46 19.27 -6.21
N GLU A 41 40.59 18.57 -6.12
CA GLU A 41 41.92 19.18 -6.14
C GLU A 41 42.50 19.31 -7.56
N THR A 42 43.54 20.13 -7.71
CA THR A 42 44.33 20.22 -8.93
C THR A 42 45.79 19.95 -8.60
N ILE A 43 46.40 18.98 -9.28
CA ILE A 43 47.82 18.68 -9.13
C ILE A 43 48.61 19.42 -10.21
N SER A 44 49.71 20.04 -9.81
CA SER A 44 50.65 20.70 -10.70
C SER A 44 51.88 19.82 -10.89
N VAL A 45 52.11 19.32 -12.11
CA VAL A 45 53.26 18.48 -12.44
C VAL A 45 54.40 19.37 -12.97
N PRO A 46 55.47 19.62 -12.18
CA PRO A 46 56.60 20.41 -12.63
C PRO A 46 57.49 19.58 -13.56
N ILE A 47 57.86 20.17 -14.68
CA ILE A 47 58.69 19.54 -15.70
C ILE A 47 59.81 20.48 -16.16
N THR A 48 60.94 19.90 -16.50
CA THR A 48 62.07 20.60 -17.09
C THR A 48 62.38 19.95 -18.44
N LEU A 49 62.31 20.73 -19.51
CA LEU A 49 62.67 20.29 -20.85
C LEU A 49 63.95 20.98 -21.29
N SER A 50 64.95 20.19 -21.70
CA SER A 50 66.22 20.70 -22.20
C SER A 50 66.45 20.25 -23.64
N ASN A 51 66.94 21.13 -24.52
CA ASN A 51 67.43 20.73 -25.83
C ASN A 51 68.91 20.37 -25.73
N ILE A 52 69.22 19.07 -25.73
CA ILE A 52 70.59 18.53 -25.68
C ILE A 52 71.16 18.25 -27.09
N GLY A 53 70.38 18.54 -28.14
CA GLY A 53 70.80 18.42 -29.53
C GLY A 53 71.58 19.64 -30.02
N ASN A 54 71.99 19.57 -31.30
CA ASN A 54 72.71 20.65 -31.99
C ASN A 54 71.82 21.48 -32.93
N GLU A 55 70.51 21.22 -32.96
CA GLU A 55 69.52 21.91 -33.78
C GLU A 55 68.40 22.47 -32.89
N THR A 56 67.84 23.62 -33.29
CA THR A 56 66.67 24.21 -32.63
C THR A 56 65.46 23.30 -32.73
N ALA A 57 64.79 23.04 -31.61
CA ALA A 57 63.53 22.31 -31.59
C ALA A 57 62.34 23.28 -31.69
N GLU A 58 61.46 23.09 -32.68
CA GLU A 58 60.27 23.94 -32.89
C GLU A 58 58.97 23.16 -32.67
N ASN A 59 57.93 23.85 -32.22
CA ASN A 59 56.57 23.30 -32.01
C ASN A 59 56.53 22.04 -31.14
N ILE A 60 57.24 22.07 -30.02
CA ILE A 60 57.30 20.95 -29.08
C ILE A 60 55.97 20.90 -28.33
N THR A 61 55.26 19.78 -28.42
CA THR A 61 54.02 19.55 -27.64
C THR A 61 54.37 18.75 -26.40
N ILE A 62 53.94 19.20 -25.23
CA ILE A 62 54.06 18.45 -23.99
C ILE A 62 52.67 18.21 -23.41
N TYR A 63 52.37 16.98 -23.01
CA TYR A 63 51.09 16.62 -22.44
C TYR A 63 51.21 15.48 -21.43
N ILE A 64 50.20 15.36 -20.58
CA ILE A 64 50.05 14.20 -19.69
C ILE A 64 49.18 13.17 -20.40
N SER A 65 49.65 11.92 -20.44
CA SER A 65 48.94 10.77 -21.00
C SER A 65 48.63 9.77 -19.89
N GLY A 66 47.43 9.18 -19.92
CA GLY A 66 46.97 8.25 -18.90
C GLY A 66 45.73 7.47 -19.34
N PRO A 67 45.20 6.57 -18.49
CA PRO A 67 43.96 5.88 -18.75
C PRO A 67 42.78 6.86 -18.87
N LEU A 68 41.79 6.51 -19.69
CA LEU A 68 40.55 7.29 -19.78
C LEU A 68 39.70 7.01 -18.55
N VAL A 69 39.68 7.96 -17.61
CA VAL A 69 38.97 7.84 -16.32
C VAL A 69 38.04 9.05 -16.18
N GLU A 70 36.77 8.77 -15.91
CA GLU A 70 35.78 9.81 -15.65
C GLU A 70 36.21 10.69 -14.46
N GLY A 71 36.21 12.01 -14.65
CA GLY A 71 36.62 12.99 -13.65
C GLY A 71 38.12 13.23 -13.52
N LEU A 72 38.98 12.65 -14.38
CA LEU A 72 40.37 13.07 -14.54
C LEU A 72 40.57 13.81 -15.87
N LEU A 73 41.09 15.03 -15.81
CA LEU A 73 41.42 15.83 -17.00
C LEU A 73 42.92 16.15 -17.02
N TYR A 74 43.56 15.79 -18.13
CA TYR A 74 44.99 15.96 -18.37
C TYR A 74 45.25 17.20 -19.24
N SER A 75 46.20 18.02 -18.84
CA SER A 75 46.60 19.21 -19.60
C SER A 75 47.65 18.93 -20.68
N GLN A 76 47.75 19.87 -21.60
CA GLN A 76 48.81 19.96 -22.61
C GLN A 76 49.30 21.41 -22.73
N ASP A 77 50.54 21.59 -23.17
CA ASP A 77 51.16 22.87 -23.49
C ASP A 77 52.03 22.75 -24.75
N VAL A 78 52.31 23.89 -25.39
CA VAL A 78 53.13 23.96 -26.60
C VAL A 78 54.28 24.96 -26.40
N ILE A 79 55.50 24.49 -26.63
CA ILE A 79 56.70 25.32 -26.65
C ILE A 79 57.04 25.60 -28.11
N LYS A 80 56.96 26.88 -28.49
CA LYS A 80 57.15 27.31 -29.88
C LYS A 80 58.57 27.04 -30.40
N LYS A 81 59.57 27.28 -29.57
CA LYS A 81 61.00 27.19 -29.91
C LYS A 81 61.81 26.86 -28.66
N LEU A 82 62.85 26.04 -28.80
CA LEU A 82 63.87 25.76 -27.78
C LEU A 82 65.24 25.63 -28.45
N GLU A 83 66.16 26.56 -28.18
CA GLU A 83 67.49 26.62 -28.78
C GLU A 83 68.44 25.54 -28.24
N PRO A 84 69.50 25.14 -28.97
CA PRO A 84 70.49 24.19 -28.47
C PRO A 84 71.09 24.62 -27.12
N GLY A 85 71.04 23.72 -26.13
CA GLY A 85 71.49 23.98 -24.75
C GLY A 85 70.49 24.74 -23.87
N GLU A 86 69.39 25.25 -24.44
CA GLU A 86 68.35 25.94 -23.68
C GLU A 86 67.53 24.97 -22.83
N LYS A 87 67.05 25.46 -21.68
CA LYS A 87 66.14 24.77 -20.78
C LYS A 87 64.91 25.60 -20.51
N VAL A 88 63.76 24.95 -20.45
CA VAL A 88 62.50 25.57 -20.08
C VAL A 88 61.81 24.77 -18.98
N GLU A 89 61.32 25.49 -17.97
CA GLU A 89 60.52 24.93 -16.89
C GLU A 89 59.04 25.19 -17.16
N LYS A 90 58.21 24.17 -16.98
CA LYS A 90 56.77 24.23 -17.19
C LYS A 90 56.04 23.46 -16.09
N THR A 91 54.75 23.75 -15.97
CA THR A 91 53.86 23.05 -15.05
C THR A 91 52.63 22.61 -15.81
N LEU A 92 52.34 21.30 -15.77
CA LEU A 92 51.15 20.72 -16.38
C LEU A 92 50.12 20.39 -15.30
N PRO A 93 48.94 21.05 -15.27
CA PRO A 93 47.90 20.69 -14.32
C PRO A 93 47.21 19.35 -14.65
N ILE A 94 46.77 18.66 -13.60
CA ILE A 94 45.81 17.55 -13.64
C ILE A 94 44.62 17.98 -12.80
N TYR A 95 43.44 18.08 -13.40
CA TYR A 95 42.21 18.40 -12.69
C TYR A 95 41.52 17.11 -12.24
N ILE A 96 41.13 17.06 -10.96
CA ILE A 96 40.60 15.87 -10.32
C ILE A 96 39.20 16.21 -9.82
N GLU A 97 38.18 15.93 -10.62
CA GLU A 97 36.80 16.27 -10.29
C GLU A 97 36.23 15.28 -9.27
N ASN A 98 35.84 14.09 -9.73
CA ASN A 98 35.37 13.00 -8.86
C ASN A 98 35.69 11.59 -9.39
N PRO A 99 36.97 11.29 -9.74
CA PRO A 99 37.34 9.98 -10.22
C PRO A 99 37.36 8.94 -9.09
N LYS A 100 37.28 7.66 -9.46
CA LYS A 100 37.37 6.56 -8.49
C LYS A 100 38.69 6.61 -7.70
N ALA A 101 38.63 6.28 -6.42
CA ALA A 101 39.84 6.15 -5.61
C ALA A 101 40.71 5.00 -6.14
N GLY A 102 42.02 5.20 -6.17
CA GLY A 102 42.95 4.24 -6.77
C GLY A 102 44.30 4.86 -7.12
N VAL A 103 45.17 4.03 -7.71
CA VAL A 103 46.46 4.47 -8.26
C VAL A 103 46.37 4.41 -9.78
N TYR A 104 46.75 5.51 -10.42
CA TYR A 104 46.74 5.67 -11.86
C TYR A 104 48.16 5.86 -12.37
N ASP A 105 48.57 5.01 -13.32
CA ASP A 105 49.84 5.14 -14.01
C ASP A 105 49.69 6.13 -15.17
N LEU A 106 50.46 7.20 -15.11
CA LEU A 106 50.46 8.28 -16.10
C LEU A 106 51.86 8.44 -16.71
N LYS A 107 51.93 9.20 -17.79
CA LYS A 107 53.18 9.56 -18.47
C LYS A 107 53.18 11.03 -18.82
N VAL A 108 54.29 11.72 -18.57
CA VAL A 108 54.55 13.02 -19.19
C VAL A 108 55.22 12.75 -20.54
N VAL A 109 54.67 13.30 -21.61
CA VAL A 109 55.12 13.06 -22.96
C VAL A 109 55.56 14.38 -23.60
N ALA A 110 56.78 14.44 -24.10
CA ALA A 110 57.25 15.53 -24.96
C ALA A 110 57.45 15.01 -26.38
N ARG A 111 56.90 15.74 -27.36
CA ARG A 111 56.95 15.37 -28.78
C ARG A 111 57.45 16.52 -29.64
N VAL A 112 58.44 16.24 -30.48
CA VAL A 112 58.93 17.14 -31.54
C VAL A 112 59.12 16.35 -32.83
N GLY A 113 58.33 16.66 -33.86
CA GLY A 113 58.32 15.88 -35.11
C GLY A 113 58.09 14.37 -34.85
N ALA A 114 59.10 13.56 -35.18
CA ALA A 114 59.12 12.11 -34.98
C ALA A 114 59.73 11.67 -33.62
N VAL A 115 60.34 12.58 -32.86
CA VAL A 115 60.95 12.28 -31.56
C VAL A 115 59.88 12.33 -30.47
N LEU A 116 59.85 11.29 -29.64
CA LEU A 116 58.92 11.12 -28.53
C LEU A 116 59.71 10.73 -27.28
N ILE A 117 59.48 11.44 -26.17
CA ILE A 117 60.10 11.14 -24.87
C ILE A 117 58.99 10.99 -23.85
N GLU A 118 59.06 9.91 -23.07
CA GLU A 118 58.07 9.59 -22.04
C GLU A 118 58.75 9.46 -20.67
N VAL A 119 58.16 10.10 -19.65
CA VAL A 119 58.57 9.92 -18.26
C VAL A 119 57.36 9.41 -17.46
N PRO A 120 57.43 8.20 -16.88
CA PRO A 120 56.33 7.65 -16.09
C PRO A 120 56.20 8.39 -14.76
N ILE A 121 54.95 8.67 -14.38
CA ILE A 121 54.56 9.23 -13.08
C ILE A 121 53.35 8.46 -12.53
N SER A 122 53.13 8.51 -11.22
CA SER A 122 52.01 7.85 -10.55
C SER A 122 51.12 8.88 -9.84
N LEU A 123 49.80 8.73 -9.97
CA LEU A 123 48.81 9.55 -9.28
C LEU A 123 47.91 8.68 -8.40
N ARG A 124 47.99 8.88 -7.09
CA ARG A 124 47.12 8.24 -6.10
C ARG A 124 45.94 9.14 -5.76
N ILE A 125 44.74 8.72 -6.12
CA ILE A 125 43.49 9.38 -5.72
C ILE A 125 43.01 8.76 -4.41
N LEU A 126 42.90 9.60 -3.38
CA LEU A 126 42.38 9.22 -2.08
C LEU A 126 40.86 9.08 -2.08
N THR A 127 40.36 8.23 -1.19
CA THR A 127 38.92 8.10 -0.94
C THR A 127 38.39 9.35 -0.22
N LYS A 128 37.43 10.02 -0.85
CA LYS A 128 36.59 11.05 -0.25
C LYS A 128 35.31 10.38 0.27
N VAL A 129 35.24 10.22 1.59
CA VAL A 129 34.11 9.58 2.26
C VAL A 129 32.91 10.52 2.29
N SER A 130 31.78 10.05 1.75
CA SER A 130 30.50 10.74 1.72
C SER A 130 29.36 9.70 1.62
N TYR A 131 28.35 9.82 2.47
CA TYR A 131 27.17 8.94 2.47
C TYR A 131 25.97 9.63 3.12
N SER A 132 24.76 9.17 2.84
CA SER A 132 23.51 9.58 3.50
C SER A 132 22.87 8.41 4.25
N ILE A 133 22.04 8.75 5.24
CA ILE A 133 21.26 7.79 6.04
C ILE A 133 19.81 8.25 6.10
N ASP A 134 18.88 7.29 6.16
CA ASP A 134 17.44 7.53 6.26
C ASP A 134 16.75 6.42 7.05
N ILE A 135 15.63 6.78 7.69
CA ILE A 135 14.70 5.84 8.33
C ILE A 135 13.35 6.00 7.66
N ASP A 136 12.91 4.95 6.97
CA ASP A 136 11.62 4.92 6.30
C ASP A 136 10.59 4.20 7.17
N VAL A 137 9.63 4.98 7.67
CA VAL A 137 8.50 4.57 8.53
C VAL A 137 7.44 5.66 8.43
N LYS A 138 6.15 5.28 8.53
CA LYS A 138 5.04 6.24 8.58
C LYS A 138 5.01 6.95 9.94
N ASP A 139 4.32 8.08 10.01
CA ASP A 139 4.20 8.83 11.26
C ASP A 139 3.24 8.16 12.27
N ARG A 140 2.22 7.44 11.78
CA ARG A 140 1.19 6.83 12.63
C ARG A 140 0.70 5.49 12.07
N TYR A 141 0.32 4.60 12.98
CA TYR A 141 -0.25 3.28 12.72
C TYR A 141 -1.44 3.04 13.66
N LEU A 142 -2.46 2.34 13.17
CA LEU A 142 -3.55 1.89 14.03
C LEU A 142 -3.08 0.69 14.85
N PHE A 143 -3.56 0.59 16.09
CA PHE A 143 -3.27 -0.56 16.93
C PHE A 143 -3.69 -1.87 16.26
N GLY A 144 -2.82 -2.88 16.35
CA GLY A 144 -3.02 -4.19 15.72
C GLY A 144 -2.54 -4.29 14.27
N GLU A 145 -2.11 -3.19 13.66
CA GLU A 145 -1.35 -3.21 12.40
C GLU A 145 0.11 -3.57 12.65
N ASP A 146 0.72 -4.29 11.71
CA ASP A 146 2.16 -4.54 11.74
C ASP A 146 2.95 -3.30 11.28
N VAL A 147 4.11 -3.08 11.89
CA VAL A 147 4.99 -1.95 11.55
C VAL A 147 6.28 -2.46 10.94
N ALA A 148 6.62 -1.93 9.76
CA ALA A 148 7.90 -2.15 9.11
C ALA A 148 8.70 -0.84 9.08
N VAL A 149 9.89 -0.87 9.67
CA VAL A 149 10.84 0.24 9.68
C VAL A 149 12.01 -0.14 8.77
N THR A 150 12.28 0.63 7.72
CA THR A 150 13.42 0.36 6.83
C THR A 150 14.55 1.34 7.09
N LEU A 151 15.69 0.83 7.53
CA LEU A 151 16.93 1.58 7.64
C LEU A 151 17.61 1.63 6.27
N LYS A 152 18.08 2.81 5.85
CA LYS A 152 18.73 2.98 4.54
C LYS A 152 20.06 3.72 4.70
N VAL A 153 21.09 3.24 4.01
CA VAL A 153 22.38 3.92 3.87
C VAL A 153 22.72 3.98 2.39
N SER A 154 23.12 5.15 1.89
CA SER A 154 23.55 5.32 0.49
C SER A 154 24.90 6.03 0.43
N SER A 155 25.87 5.43 -0.26
CA SER A 155 27.19 6.00 -0.48
C SER A 155 27.17 6.93 -1.69
N SER A 156 27.83 8.07 -1.51
CA SER A 156 28.23 9.02 -2.55
C SER A 156 29.75 9.23 -2.53
N SER A 157 30.49 8.25 -1.99
CA SER A 157 31.95 8.26 -1.95
C SER A 157 32.51 7.88 -3.32
N ASN A 158 33.70 8.37 -3.66
CA ASN A 158 34.40 7.97 -4.89
C ASN A 158 35.16 6.63 -4.75
N GLY A 159 35.10 5.98 -3.58
CA GLY A 159 35.76 4.71 -3.31
C GLY A 159 34.89 3.82 -2.43
N ILE A 160 35.32 2.57 -2.25
CA ILE A 160 34.66 1.63 -1.36
C ILE A 160 34.82 2.13 0.08
N ILE A 161 33.71 2.24 0.80
CA ILE A 161 33.69 2.53 2.23
C ILE A 161 33.14 1.31 2.96
N PHE A 162 33.71 1.02 4.12
CA PHE A 162 33.23 -0.02 5.01
C PHE A 162 32.87 0.58 6.36
N GLY A 163 31.95 -0.06 7.07
CA GLY A 163 31.44 0.47 8.30
C GLY A 163 30.37 -0.38 8.97
N ASP A 164 29.74 0.26 9.96
CA ASP A 164 28.77 -0.35 10.85
C ASP A 164 27.49 0.49 10.89
N VAL A 165 26.37 -0.19 11.11
CA VAL A 165 25.07 0.40 11.39
C VAL A 165 24.55 -0.20 12.69
N SER A 166 24.14 0.63 13.63
CA SER A 166 23.37 0.20 14.80
C SER A 166 22.03 0.91 14.86
N TYR A 167 21.05 0.26 15.46
CA TYR A 167 19.77 0.86 15.76
C TYR A 167 19.32 0.54 17.18
N GLU A 168 18.56 1.47 17.74
CA GLU A 168 17.81 1.32 18.98
C GLU A 168 16.36 1.76 18.73
N ILE A 169 15.41 1.01 19.26
CA ILE A 169 14.00 1.37 19.24
C ILE A 169 13.53 1.54 20.67
N TYR A 170 12.89 2.66 20.93
CA TYR A 170 12.29 3.00 22.20
C TYR A 170 10.78 3.11 22.05
N ARG A 171 10.04 2.63 23.04
CA ARG A 171 8.61 2.93 23.25
C ARG A 171 8.48 3.69 24.55
N GLU A 172 7.93 4.90 24.53
CA GLU A 172 7.76 5.72 25.75
C GLU A 172 9.07 5.83 26.58
N ASN A 173 10.21 6.00 25.89
CA ASN A 173 11.58 6.01 26.46
C ASN A 173 12.10 4.68 27.04
N VAL A 174 11.37 3.57 26.90
CA VAL A 174 11.84 2.23 27.24
C VAL A 174 12.42 1.57 25.99
N SER A 175 13.67 1.11 26.07
CA SER A 175 14.30 0.37 24.96
C SER A 175 13.59 -0.98 24.77
N ILE A 176 13.16 -1.25 23.54
CA ILE A 176 12.48 -2.50 23.16
C ILE A 176 13.27 -3.34 22.16
N ALA A 177 14.22 -2.73 21.45
CA ALA A 177 15.09 -3.44 20.53
C ALA A 177 16.39 -2.65 20.33
N GLU A 178 17.50 -3.37 20.27
CA GLU A 178 18.81 -2.83 19.92
C GLU A 178 19.56 -3.87 19.08
N LYS A 179 20.28 -3.43 18.05
CA LYS A 179 21.15 -4.30 17.27
C LYS A 179 22.27 -3.51 16.62
N SER A 180 23.44 -4.13 16.56
CA SER A 180 24.58 -3.65 15.75
C SER A 180 24.83 -4.60 14.59
N ILE A 181 25.06 -4.04 13.41
CA ILE A 181 25.32 -4.75 12.15
C ILE A 181 26.67 -4.24 11.64
N HIS A 182 27.61 -5.17 11.53
CA HIS A 182 29.01 -4.88 11.23
C HIS A 182 29.40 -5.31 9.83
N ASN A 183 30.55 -4.82 9.37
CA ASN A 183 31.20 -5.24 8.12
C ASN A 183 30.34 -4.97 6.86
N ILE A 184 29.66 -3.82 6.83
CA ILE A 184 28.89 -3.39 5.66
C ILE A 184 29.84 -2.71 4.68
N PHE A 185 29.82 -3.12 3.42
CA PHE A 185 30.58 -2.51 2.34
C PHE A 185 29.65 -1.75 1.41
N LEU A 186 29.97 -0.48 1.14
CA LEU A 186 29.28 0.34 0.16
C LEU A 186 30.25 0.73 -0.95
N TYR A 187 29.88 0.39 -2.17
CA TYR A 187 30.65 0.67 -3.37
C TYR A 187 30.30 2.06 -3.92
N PRO A 188 31.15 2.66 -4.76
CA PRO A 188 30.81 3.93 -5.40
C PRO A 188 29.68 3.78 -6.43
N GLU A 189 29.48 2.60 -7.03
CA GLU A 189 28.48 2.41 -8.10
C GLU A 189 27.14 1.82 -7.63
N TYR A 190 26.06 2.28 -8.26
CA TYR A 190 24.75 1.66 -8.15
C TYR A 190 24.76 0.22 -8.75
N PRO A 191 24.03 -0.74 -8.15
CA PRO A 191 23.20 -0.65 -6.94
C PRO A 191 23.96 -0.94 -5.63
N LYS A 192 25.26 -1.25 -5.70
CA LYS A 192 26.09 -1.66 -4.56
C LYS A 192 26.49 -0.49 -3.65
N ASN A 193 26.13 0.73 -4.02
CA ASN A 193 26.26 1.92 -3.20
C ASN A 193 25.16 2.05 -2.14
N ARG A 194 24.19 1.14 -2.09
CA ARG A 194 23.08 1.18 -1.14
C ARG A 194 23.06 -0.05 -0.23
N TRP A 195 22.66 0.16 1.01
CA TRP A 195 22.34 -0.88 1.98
C TRP A 195 20.98 -0.58 2.61
N GLU A 196 20.16 -1.60 2.77
CA GLU A 196 18.82 -1.51 3.35
C GLU A 196 18.60 -2.65 4.35
N TYR A 197 17.90 -2.35 5.44
CA TYR A 197 17.55 -3.35 6.45
C TYR A 197 16.17 -3.08 7.02
N VAL A 198 15.30 -4.09 6.97
CA VAL A 198 13.92 -3.98 7.45
C VAL A 198 13.82 -4.55 8.85
N ILE A 199 13.28 -3.75 9.76
CA ILE A 199 12.90 -4.14 11.12
C ILE A 199 11.39 -4.33 11.12
N PHE A 200 10.95 -5.51 11.54
CA PHE A 200 9.54 -5.86 11.61
C PHE A 200 9.09 -5.90 13.07
N LEU A 201 8.06 -5.11 13.40
CA LEU A 201 7.40 -5.08 14.70
C LEU A 201 5.98 -5.63 14.49
N PRO A 202 5.73 -6.92 14.83
CA PRO A 202 4.41 -7.50 14.69
C PRO A 202 3.48 -6.95 15.76
N LYS A 203 2.31 -6.42 15.36
CA LYS A 203 1.25 -5.90 16.25
C LYS A 203 1.79 -5.19 17.51
N PRO A 204 2.59 -4.12 17.36
CA PRO A 204 3.18 -3.43 18.49
C PRO A 204 2.11 -2.79 19.38
N ASP A 205 2.39 -2.70 20.68
CA ASP A 205 1.49 -2.04 21.63
C ASP A 205 1.32 -0.55 21.29
N ALA A 206 0.22 0.05 21.75
CA ALA A 206 0.00 1.49 21.62
C ALA A 206 1.08 2.30 22.36
N GLY A 207 1.44 3.45 21.80
CA GLY A 207 2.40 4.39 22.37
C GLY A 207 3.25 5.09 21.31
N LYS A 208 4.10 6.01 21.79
CA LYS A 208 5.07 6.70 20.94
C LYS A 208 6.36 5.90 20.82
N TYR A 209 6.74 5.59 19.59
CA TYR A 209 7.97 4.91 19.24
C TYR A 209 9.00 5.88 18.72
N THR A 210 10.28 5.60 18.97
CA THR A 210 11.42 6.35 18.47
C THR A 210 12.50 5.39 18.03
N VAL A 211 12.90 5.49 16.77
CA VAL A 211 13.98 4.72 16.16
C VAL A 211 15.19 5.63 16.05
N VAL A 212 16.29 5.22 16.67
CA VAL A 212 17.58 5.89 16.55
C VAL A 212 18.49 5.01 15.73
N MET A 213 18.98 5.53 14.61
CA MET A 213 19.95 4.85 13.75
C MET A 213 21.29 5.57 13.85
N ARG A 214 22.34 4.82 14.15
CA ARG A 214 23.73 5.32 14.19
C ARG A 214 24.55 4.56 13.18
N THR A 215 25.47 5.26 12.54
CA THR A 215 26.32 4.70 11.50
C THR A 215 27.73 5.22 11.64
N ARG A 216 28.69 4.41 11.21
CA ARG A 216 30.10 4.81 11.11
C ARG A 216 30.70 4.17 9.87
N PHE A 217 30.97 4.98 8.84
CA PHE A 217 31.58 4.53 7.59
C PHE A 217 32.80 5.38 7.27
N GLY A 218 33.91 4.75 6.91
CA GLY A 218 35.14 5.45 6.50
C GLY A 218 35.62 6.49 7.53
N GLY A 219 35.39 6.25 8.82
CA GLY A 219 35.72 7.17 9.91
C GLY A 219 34.70 8.29 10.18
N ILE A 220 33.67 8.45 9.35
CA ILE A 220 32.61 9.45 9.55
C ILE A 220 31.42 8.78 10.24
N SER A 221 30.99 9.34 11.36
CA SER A 221 29.79 8.90 12.08
C SER A 221 28.58 9.79 11.77
N LYS A 222 27.40 9.20 11.62
CA LYS A 222 26.12 9.90 11.50
C LYS A 222 25.06 9.26 12.36
N THR A 223 24.15 10.08 12.88
CA THR A 223 23.00 9.65 13.68
C THR A 223 21.75 10.33 13.15
N ILE A 224 20.67 9.57 13.01
CA ILE A 224 19.34 10.09 12.70
C ILE A 224 18.31 9.43 13.61
N THR A 225 17.25 10.17 13.92
CA THR A 225 16.15 9.71 14.77
C THR A 225 14.84 9.96 14.06
N LYS A 226 13.92 9.00 14.11
CA LYS A 226 12.55 9.15 13.62
C LYS A 226 11.56 8.55 14.59
N SER A 227 10.45 9.25 14.81
CA SER A 227 9.39 8.79 15.71
C SER A 227 8.13 8.46 14.93
N PHE A 228 7.37 7.49 15.44
CA PHE A 228 6.04 7.15 14.95
C PHE A 228 5.13 6.82 16.13
N GLU A 229 3.82 6.87 15.93
CA GLU A 229 2.83 6.57 16.97
C GLU A 229 2.00 5.35 16.58
N VAL A 230 1.83 4.41 17.50
CA VAL A 230 0.79 3.38 17.41
C VAL A 230 -0.35 3.84 18.31
N TYR A 231 -1.51 4.12 17.73
CA TYR A 231 -2.62 4.73 18.46
C TYR A 231 -3.91 3.91 18.36
N GLN A 232 -4.75 4.09 19.37
CA GLN A 232 -6.11 3.56 19.42
C GLN A 232 -7.08 4.71 19.25
N ARG A 233 -8.09 4.56 18.37
CA ARG A 233 -9.14 5.56 18.26
C ARG A 233 -10.06 5.46 19.47
N LYS A 234 -10.54 6.60 19.95
CA LYS A 234 -11.61 6.64 20.95
C LYS A 234 -12.95 6.45 20.27
N LEU A 235 -13.33 5.19 20.13
CA LEU A 235 -14.56 4.79 19.45
C LEU A 235 -15.71 4.63 20.43
N ARG A 236 -16.91 5.00 19.99
CA ARG A 236 -18.19 4.72 20.64
C ARG A 236 -18.98 3.75 19.78
N TYR A 237 -19.92 3.03 20.38
CA TYR A 237 -20.77 2.14 19.63
C TYR A 237 -22.21 2.21 20.11
N GLU A 238 -23.12 1.87 19.21
CA GLU A 238 -24.56 1.74 19.46
C GLU A 238 -25.03 0.42 18.85
N THR A 239 -25.89 -0.29 19.57
CA THR A 239 -26.51 -1.53 19.09
C THR A 239 -28.02 -1.40 19.18
N LYS A 240 -28.73 -1.86 18.13
CA LYS A 240 -30.19 -1.86 18.12
C LYS A 240 -30.74 -2.99 17.25
N PHE A 241 -31.94 -3.45 17.57
CA PHE A 241 -32.74 -4.29 16.71
C PHE A 241 -33.85 -3.44 16.08
N GLU A 242 -34.00 -3.50 14.76
CA GLU A 242 -35.06 -2.79 14.04
C GLU A 242 -35.46 -3.55 12.78
N LYS A 243 -36.76 -3.81 12.59
CA LYS A 243 -37.33 -4.44 11.38
C LYS A 243 -36.67 -5.78 11.01
N GLY A 244 -36.43 -6.64 11.99
CA GLY A 244 -35.79 -7.95 11.76
C GLY A 244 -34.27 -7.91 11.62
N ILE A 245 -33.64 -6.73 11.73
CA ILE A 245 -32.20 -6.56 11.54
C ILE A 245 -31.55 -6.06 12.83
N ILE A 246 -30.44 -6.69 13.23
CA ILE A 246 -29.57 -6.21 14.29
C ILE A 246 -28.53 -5.30 13.66
N TYR A 247 -28.47 -4.05 14.12
CA TYR A 247 -27.49 -3.06 13.71
C TYR A 247 -26.46 -2.83 14.81
N VAL A 248 -25.20 -2.77 14.40
CA VAL A 248 -24.07 -2.31 15.20
C VAL A 248 -23.48 -1.12 14.49
N ARG A 249 -23.49 0.05 15.14
CA ARG A 249 -22.91 1.28 14.62
C ARG A 249 -21.72 1.68 15.46
N VAL A 250 -20.59 1.98 14.83
CA VAL A 250 -19.36 2.44 15.47
C VAL A 250 -19.05 3.86 15.01
N LEU A 251 -18.81 4.74 15.98
CA LEU A 251 -18.66 6.18 15.80
C LEU A 251 -17.33 6.67 16.36
N ASP A 252 -16.76 7.70 15.74
CA ASP A 252 -15.61 8.43 16.27
C ASP A 252 -16.02 9.46 17.36
N GLU A 253 -15.06 10.24 17.86
CA GLU A 253 -15.33 11.32 18.80
C GLU A 253 -16.22 12.43 18.20
N GLY A 254 -16.14 12.66 16.89
CA GLY A 254 -16.96 13.61 16.14
C GLY A 254 -18.38 13.12 15.84
N GLY A 255 -18.68 11.85 16.10
CA GLY A 255 -19.97 11.23 15.78
C GLY A 255 -20.09 10.72 14.33
N ASN A 256 -18.98 10.62 13.60
CA ASN A 256 -18.95 10.05 12.26
C ASN A 256 -18.79 8.53 12.32
N GLY A 257 -19.38 7.83 11.35
CA GLY A 257 -19.24 6.39 11.20
C GLY A 257 -17.80 5.97 10.90
N VAL A 258 -17.33 4.89 11.55
CA VAL A 258 -15.97 4.38 11.37
C VAL A 258 -15.98 3.05 10.64
N GLU A 259 -15.40 3.03 9.45
CA GLU A 259 -15.30 1.86 8.58
C GLU A 259 -14.26 0.84 9.04
N GLY A 260 -14.48 -0.43 8.68
CA GLY A 260 -13.52 -1.52 8.79
C GLY A 260 -13.38 -2.11 10.19
N ILE A 261 -14.22 -1.69 11.15
CA ILE A 261 -14.19 -2.19 12.53
C ILE A 261 -14.71 -3.63 12.55
N PRO A 262 -13.93 -4.61 13.05
CA PRO A 262 -14.39 -5.98 13.19
C PRO A 262 -15.50 -6.09 14.23
N VAL A 263 -16.60 -6.73 13.85
CA VAL A 263 -17.77 -6.99 14.70
C VAL A 263 -18.16 -8.45 14.52
N THR A 264 -18.44 -9.15 15.61
CA THR A 264 -18.97 -10.52 15.58
C THR A 264 -20.37 -10.51 16.18
N ILE A 265 -21.37 -11.07 15.49
CA ILE A 265 -22.75 -11.20 16.00
C ILE A 265 -23.12 -12.67 15.96
N GLU A 266 -23.34 -13.30 17.13
CA GLU A 266 -23.63 -14.75 17.25
C GLU A 266 -22.66 -15.63 16.42
N GLY A 267 -21.36 -15.34 16.53
CA GLY A 267 -20.30 -16.05 15.80
C GLY A 267 -20.13 -15.66 14.33
N THR A 268 -20.98 -14.79 13.78
CA THR A 268 -20.83 -14.28 12.41
C THR A 268 -19.86 -13.10 12.38
N GLU A 269 -18.71 -13.26 11.73
CA GLU A 269 -17.70 -12.20 11.57
C GLU A 269 -18.11 -11.20 10.47
N LEU A 270 -18.13 -9.92 10.85
CA LEU A 270 -18.50 -8.79 10.01
C LEU A 270 -17.49 -7.65 10.16
N LYS A 271 -17.56 -6.68 9.25
CA LYS A 271 -16.86 -5.40 9.37
C LYS A 271 -17.83 -4.26 9.12
N THR A 272 -17.65 -3.14 9.82
CA THR A 272 -18.43 -1.93 9.56
C THR A 272 -18.15 -1.37 8.17
N ASN A 273 -19.18 -0.87 7.51
CA ASN A 273 -19.08 -0.18 6.21
C ASN A 273 -18.65 1.29 6.36
N SER A 274 -18.65 2.06 5.27
CA SER A 274 -18.31 3.49 5.22
C SER A 274 -19.16 4.40 6.12
N TYR A 275 -20.35 3.94 6.56
CA TYR A 275 -21.21 4.65 7.51
C TYR A 275 -21.00 4.18 8.97
N GLY A 276 -20.02 3.30 9.19
CA GLY A 276 -19.73 2.71 10.48
C GLY A 276 -20.72 1.63 10.91
N ILE A 277 -21.46 1.01 9.98
CA ILE A 277 -22.54 0.08 10.30
C ILE A 277 -22.15 -1.34 9.89
N ALA A 278 -22.33 -2.30 10.81
CA ALA A 278 -22.41 -3.73 10.54
C ALA A 278 -23.81 -4.21 10.92
N PHE A 279 -24.38 -5.14 10.17
CA PHE A 279 -25.73 -5.63 10.45
C PHE A 279 -25.91 -7.10 10.08
N VAL A 280 -26.86 -7.76 10.74
CA VAL A 280 -27.28 -9.12 10.43
C VAL A 280 -28.80 -9.25 10.58
N GLU A 281 -29.42 -10.05 9.72
CA GLU A 281 -30.83 -10.40 9.85
C GLU A 281 -31.01 -11.43 10.97
N ALA A 282 -31.88 -11.12 11.94
CA ALA A 282 -32.23 -12.05 13.00
C ALA A 282 -33.31 -13.02 12.49
N LYS A 283 -33.01 -14.32 12.56
CA LYS A 283 -33.93 -15.38 12.12
C LYS A 283 -34.77 -15.94 13.25
N GLU A 284 -34.27 -15.86 14.48
CA GLU A 284 -34.89 -16.47 15.66
C GLU A 284 -34.96 -15.43 16.80
N PRO A 285 -36.01 -15.46 17.63
CA PRO A 285 -36.02 -14.66 18.85
C PRO A 285 -34.99 -15.18 19.84
N GLY A 286 -34.39 -14.28 20.61
CA GLY A 286 -33.37 -14.61 21.59
C GLY A 286 -32.46 -13.43 21.91
N THR A 287 -31.48 -13.67 22.76
CA THR A 287 -30.43 -12.69 23.05
C THR A 287 -29.24 -12.96 22.16
N TYR A 288 -28.90 -12.00 21.31
CA TYR A 288 -27.75 -12.05 20.43
C TYR A 288 -26.53 -11.43 21.10
N HIS A 289 -25.46 -12.19 21.25
CA HIS A 289 -24.16 -11.77 21.72
C HIS A 289 -23.38 -11.08 20.60
N ILE A 290 -22.82 -9.91 20.93
CA ILE A 290 -22.09 -9.07 20.00
C ILE A 290 -20.72 -8.75 20.60
N THR A 291 -19.66 -9.04 19.84
CA THR A 291 -18.28 -8.71 20.19
C THR A 291 -17.74 -7.68 19.20
N LEU A 292 -17.20 -6.57 19.69
CA LEU A 292 -16.57 -5.52 18.89
C LEU A 292 -15.08 -5.44 19.20
N ASN A 293 -14.25 -5.26 18.16
CA ASN A 293 -12.84 -4.95 18.33
C ASN A 293 -12.58 -3.48 17.98
N LEU A 294 -12.64 -2.61 18.99
CA LEU A 294 -12.45 -1.17 18.87
C LEU A 294 -10.95 -0.82 18.90
N ASP A 295 -10.22 -1.16 17.84
CA ASP A 295 -8.77 -1.00 17.71
C ASP A 295 -7.97 -1.64 18.86
N GLY A 296 -8.27 -2.91 19.16
CA GLY A 296 -7.64 -3.67 20.23
C GLY A 296 -8.41 -3.69 21.54
N LYS A 297 -9.39 -2.81 21.72
CA LYS A 297 -10.31 -2.87 22.85
C LYS A 297 -11.49 -3.78 22.51
N ILE A 298 -11.46 -5.01 23.05
CA ILE A 298 -12.57 -5.94 22.92
C ILE A 298 -13.72 -5.51 23.83
N VAL A 299 -14.91 -5.38 23.26
CA VAL A 299 -16.14 -5.05 23.98
C VAL A 299 -17.20 -6.09 23.67
N GLU A 300 -17.90 -6.56 24.69
CA GLU A 300 -19.01 -7.50 24.57
C GLU A 300 -20.32 -6.79 24.96
N THR A 301 -21.38 -7.04 24.20
CA THR A 301 -22.71 -6.48 24.40
C THR A 301 -23.78 -7.43 23.88
N PHE A 302 -25.05 -7.11 24.13
CA PHE A 302 -26.17 -7.98 23.83
C PHE A 302 -27.34 -7.20 23.22
N VAL A 303 -28.04 -7.82 22.27
CA VAL A 303 -29.29 -7.30 21.72
C VAL A 303 -30.37 -8.35 21.89
N GLU A 304 -31.47 -7.97 22.54
CA GLU A 304 -32.64 -8.84 22.71
C GLU A 304 -33.56 -8.72 21.49
N VAL A 305 -33.84 -9.85 20.85
CA VAL A 305 -34.76 -9.96 19.73
C VAL A 305 -36.02 -10.69 20.18
N LYS A 306 -37.15 -9.99 20.13
CA LYS A 306 -38.48 -10.52 20.49
C LYS A 306 -39.24 -10.90 19.23
N LYS A 307 -40.24 -11.77 19.35
CA LYS A 307 -41.09 -12.21 18.24
C LYS A 307 -42.57 -11.92 18.52
N LEU A 308 -43.31 -11.61 17.46
CA LEU A 308 -44.77 -11.50 17.49
C LEU A 308 -45.43 -12.88 17.49
N PHE A 309 -46.52 -12.98 18.24
CA PHE A 309 -47.44 -14.11 18.18
C PHE A 309 -48.78 -13.64 17.63
N MET A 310 -49.30 -14.36 16.64
CA MET A 310 -50.55 -14.01 15.97
C MET A 310 -51.62 -15.05 16.28
N ALA A 311 -52.80 -14.58 16.66
CA ALA A 311 -54.02 -15.37 16.77
C ALA A 311 -55.14 -14.67 16.01
N TYR A 312 -56.21 -15.38 15.68
CA TYR A 312 -57.29 -14.82 14.87
C TYR A 312 -58.65 -15.44 15.20
N GLU A 313 -59.70 -14.67 14.97
CA GLU A 313 -61.10 -15.07 15.16
C GLU A 313 -61.95 -14.48 14.02
N GLN A 314 -62.68 -15.33 13.30
CA GLN A 314 -63.65 -14.87 12.31
C GLN A 314 -64.98 -14.54 12.98
N ARG A 315 -65.52 -13.33 12.72
CA ARG A 315 -66.87 -12.90 13.08
C ARG A 315 -67.61 -12.43 11.83
N ASN A 316 -68.46 -13.30 11.27
CA ASN A 316 -69.18 -13.04 10.01
C ASN A 316 -68.23 -12.65 8.86
N GLU A 317 -68.38 -11.44 8.33
CA GLU A 317 -67.60 -10.86 7.22
C GLU A 317 -66.32 -10.16 7.71
N THR A 318 -65.97 -10.32 8.98
CA THR A 318 -64.80 -9.67 9.58
C THR A 318 -63.86 -10.71 10.17
N LEU A 319 -62.56 -10.54 9.95
CA LEU A 319 -61.51 -11.30 10.59
C LEU A 319 -60.80 -10.41 11.60
N LEU A 320 -60.88 -10.79 12.87
CA LEU A 320 -60.15 -10.14 13.96
C LEU A 320 -58.79 -10.83 14.10
N VAL A 321 -57.72 -10.06 14.03
CA VAL A 321 -56.34 -10.52 14.21
C VAL A 321 -55.80 -9.95 15.50
N TYR A 322 -55.31 -10.81 16.38
CA TYR A 322 -54.69 -10.45 17.65
C TYR A 322 -53.18 -10.68 17.58
N VAL A 323 -52.40 -9.62 17.79
CA VAL A 323 -50.94 -9.67 17.85
C VAL A 323 -50.47 -9.44 19.28
N ARG A 324 -49.66 -10.37 19.79
CA ARG A 324 -49.21 -10.40 21.18
C ARG A 324 -47.72 -10.69 21.29
N ASP A 325 -47.12 -10.31 22.42
CA ASP A 325 -45.78 -10.75 22.81
C ASP A 325 -45.80 -12.16 23.43
N SER A 326 -44.63 -12.67 23.82
CA SER A 326 -44.48 -13.97 24.48
C SER A 326 -45.16 -14.06 25.86
N ALA A 327 -45.47 -12.93 26.48
CA ALA A 327 -46.21 -12.85 27.75
C ALA A 327 -47.73 -12.76 27.52
N GLY A 328 -48.19 -12.74 26.26
CA GLY A 328 -49.60 -12.61 25.90
C GLY A 328 -50.14 -11.18 25.92
N LYS A 329 -49.28 -10.16 26.10
CA LYS A 329 -49.67 -8.75 26.06
C LYS A 329 -49.87 -8.31 24.61
N GLY A 330 -50.96 -7.60 24.34
CA GLY A 330 -51.23 -7.01 23.03
C GLY A 330 -50.17 -5.99 22.60
N ILE A 331 -49.80 -6.01 21.32
CA ILE A 331 -48.81 -5.10 20.73
C ILE A 331 -49.49 -4.21 19.69
N GLY A 332 -49.60 -2.92 20.01
CA GLY A 332 -50.12 -1.91 19.09
C GLY A 332 -49.10 -1.42 18.04
N ASN A 333 -49.63 -0.79 17.00
CA ASN A 333 -48.88 -0.24 15.87
C ASN A 333 -48.07 -1.32 15.10
N VAL A 334 -48.63 -2.51 14.97
CA VAL A 334 -48.13 -3.58 14.10
C VAL A 334 -48.91 -3.53 12.80
N THR A 335 -48.22 -3.56 11.66
CA THR A 335 -48.87 -3.58 10.35
C THR A 335 -49.20 -5.02 9.99
N ILE A 336 -50.47 -5.28 9.66
CA ILE A 336 -50.97 -6.56 9.20
C ILE A 336 -51.28 -6.44 7.72
N GLU A 337 -50.59 -7.22 6.90
CA GLU A 337 -50.95 -7.47 5.50
C GLU A 337 -51.77 -8.75 5.42
N ALA A 338 -52.96 -8.66 4.82
CA ALA A 338 -53.83 -9.80 4.56
C ALA A 338 -54.04 -9.96 3.05
N ILE A 339 -53.66 -11.12 2.51
CA ILE A 339 -53.78 -11.45 1.09
C ILE A 339 -54.74 -12.64 0.97
N GLY A 340 -55.91 -12.40 0.41
CA GLY A 340 -56.92 -13.42 0.17
C GLY A 340 -57.17 -13.66 -1.32
N PRO A 341 -58.15 -14.52 -1.66
CA PRO A 341 -58.43 -14.93 -3.03
C PRO A 341 -58.88 -13.81 -3.97
N ILE A 342 -59.45 -12.74 -3.42
CA ILE A 342 -60.10 -11.65 -4.19
C ILE A 342 -59.23 -10.38 -4.16
N GLY A 343 -58.41 -10.19 -3.12
CA GLY A 343 -57.61 -8.98 -2.98
C GLY A 343 -56.66 -8.98 -1.79
N LYS A 344 -56.00 -7.84 -1.60
CA LYS A 344 -55.09 -7.58 -0.49
C LYS A 344 -55.55 -6.35 0.29
N THR A 345 -55.40 -6.36 1.60
CA THR A 345 -55.70 -5.23 2.48
C THR A 345 -54.64 -5.09 3.57
N TYR A 346 -54.54 -3.89 4.16
CA TYR A 346 -53.61 -3.58 5.23
C TYR A 346 -54.38 -3.01 6.43
N SER A 347 -54.00 -3.44 7.63
CA SER A 347 -54.59 -2.97 8.89
C SER A 347 -53.51 -2.75 9.93
N ILE A 348 -53.74 -1.85 10.88
CA ILE A 348 -52.78 -1.56 11.96
C ILE A 348 -53.43 -1.94 13.28
N THR A 349 -52.69 -2.65 14.13
CA THR A 349 -53.20 -3.05 15.44
C THR A 349 -53.39 -1.86 16.38
N ASP A 350 -54.49 -1.86 17.12
CA ASP A 350 -54.79 -0.90 18.20
C ASP A 350 -53.89 -1.12 19.43
N GLU A 351 -54.05 -0.31 20.49
CA GLU A 351 -53.25 -0.42 21.72
C GLU A 351 -53.37 -1.79 22.41
N ASN A 352 -54.44 -2.54 22.16
CA ASN A 352 -54.67 -3.89 22.67
C ASN A 352 -54.11 -4.98 21.74
N GLY A 353 -53.46 -4.60 20.65
CA GLY A 353 -52.91 -5.52 19.66
C GLY A 353 -53.95 -6.13 18.73
N THR A 354 -55.12 -5.51 18.55
CA THR A 354 -56.19 -6.02 17.68
C THR A 354 -56.23 -5.26 16.36
N ALA A 355 -56.26 -5.98 15.25
CA ALA A 355 -56.48 -5.45 13.91
C ALA A 355 -57.74 -6.08 13.30
N VAL A 356 -58.46 -5.28 12.52
CA VAL A 356 -59.70 -5.68 11.85
C VAL A 356 -59.43 -5.80 10.36
N ILE A 357 -59.78 -6.94 9.77
CA ILE A 357 -59.66 -7.23 8.34
C ILE A 357 -61.06 -7.46 7.76
N ASP A 358 -61.41 -6.72 6.72
CA ASP A 358 -62.66 -6.90 5.98
C ASP A 358 -62.53 -8.07 5.00
N LEU A 359 -63.37 -9.09 5.17
CA LEU A 359 -63.38 -10.27 4.29
C LEU A 359 -64.05 -10.00 2.94
N ASN A 360 -64.80 -8.91 2.79
CA ASN A 360 -65.33 -8.50 1.50
C ASN A 360 -64.23 -7.96 0.56
N GLU A 361 -63.13 -7.42 1.12
CA GLU A 361 -61.98 -6.93 0.36
C GLU A 361 -60.97 -8.04 0.00
N THR A 362 -60.79 -9.00 0.91
CA THR A 362 -59.80 -10.08 0.76
C THR A 362 -60.41 -11.35 0.16
N GLY A 363 -61.69 -11.60 0.42
CA GLY A 363 -62.44 -12.77 0.00
C GLY A 363 -62.44 -13.91 1.01
N PHE A 364 -63.38 -14.83 0.84
CA PHE A 364 -63.50 -16.03 1.67
C PHE A 364 -62.66 -17.18 1.11
N GLY A 365 -61.97 -17.93 1.98
CA GLY A 365 -61.03 -18.99 1.60
C GLY A 365 -59.73 -18.91 2.39
N SER A 366 -58.63 -19.33 1.78
CA SER A 366 -57.30 -19.23 2.38
C SER A 366 -56.76 -17.80 2.28
N ILE A 367 -56.49 -17.19 3.42
CA ILE A 367 -55.90 -15.86 3.56
C ILE A 367 -54.52 -16.00 4.18
N SER A 368 -53.50 -15.41 3.54
CA SER A 368 -52.17 -15.25 4.10
C SER A 368 -52.11 -13.96 4.91
N LEU A 369 -51.73 -14.07 6.18
CA LEU A 369 -51.54 -12.96 7.10
C LEU A 369 -50.05 -12.78 7.37
N LYS A 370 -49.56 -11.55 7.25
CA LYS A 370 -48.19 -11.16 7.58
C LYS A 370 -48.22 -9.96 8.53
N ALA A 371 -47.62 -10.11 9.70
CA ALA A 371 -47.49 -9.06 10.70
C ALA A 371 -46.05 -8.53 10.73
N GLU A 372 -45.89 -7.22 10.51
CA GLU A 372 -44.62 -6.53 10.49
C GLU A 372 -44.53 -5.49 11.62
N SER A 373 -43.39 -5.47 12.31
CA SER A 373 -43.10 -4.52 13.38
C SER A 373 -41.65 -4.08 13.34
N ASP A 374 -41.41 -2.83 13.71
CA ASP A 374 -40.05 -2.31 13.88
C ASP A 374 -39.35 -2.92 15.10
N ARG A 375 -40.13 -3.37 16.12
CA ARG A 375 -39.59 -3.77 17.43
C ARG A 375 -39.56 -5.28 17.67
N TYR A 376 -40.19 -6.07 16.79
CA TYR A 376 -40.33 -7.52 16.94
C TYR A 376 -40.09 -8.20 15.61
N LEU A 377 -39.59 -9.44 15.63
CA LEU A 377 -39.63 -10.32 14.48
C LEU A 377 -41.09 -10.56 14.07
N GLY A 378 -41.32 -10.45 12.77
CA GLY A 378 -42.63 -10.61 12.17
C GLY A 378 -43.24 -12.00 12.42
N ALA A 379 -44.54 -12.09 12.22
CA ALA A 379 -45.28 -13.34 12.29
C ALA A 379 -46.06 -13.54 11.00
N GLU A 380 -46.13 -14.79 10.54
CA GLU A 380 -46.90 -15.17 9.37
C GLU A 380 -47.85 -16.31 9.75
N ALA A 381 -49.06 -16.29 9.19
CA ALA A 381 -50.05 -17.33 9.38
C ALA A 381 -50.92 -17.47 8.13
N ILE A 382 -51.38 -18.68 7.85
CA ILE A 382 -52.41 -18.92 6.85
C ILE A 382 -53.69 -19.30 7.60
N VAL A 383 -54.76 -18.56 7.36
CA VAL A 383 -56.08 -18.81 7.93
C VAL A 383 -57.05 -19.19 6.83
N THR A 384 -57.97 -20.11 7.12
CA THR A 384 -59.07 -20.43 6.22
C THR A 384 -60.36 -19.87 6.80
N VAL A 385 -60.95 -18.89 6.13
CA VAL A 385 -62.21 -18.24 6.52
C VAL A 385 -63.36 -18.73 5.65
N LYS A 386 -64.56 -18.83 6.21
CA LYS A 386 -65.75 -19.38 5.53
C LYS A 386 -66.75 -18.29 5.20
N GLU A 387 -67.45 -18.41 4.09
CA GLU A 387 -68.56 -17.50 3.76
C GLU A 387 -69.68 -17.64 4.80
N PRO A 388 -70.27 -16.52 5.29
CA PRO A 388 -71.39 -16.57 6.23
C PRO A 388 -72.57 -17.32 5.62
N LYS A 389 -73.22 -18.19 6.40
CA LYS A 389 -74.49 -18.78 5.98
C LYS A 389 -75.54 -17.68 5.88
N LYS A 390 -76.07 -17.46 4.67
CA LYS A 390 -77.24 -16.58 4.46
C LYS A 390 -78.39 -17.06 5.34
N PRO A 391 -79.14 -16.16 6.02
CA PRO A 391 -80.29 -16.58 6.81
C PRO A 391 -81.32 -17.26 5.91
N GLU A 392 -81.74 -18.48 6.27
CA GLU A 392 -82.91 -19.12 5.68
C GLU A 392 -84.12 -18.25 5.97
N THR A 393 -84.77 -17.77 4.90
CA THR A 393 -86.02 -17.02 4.99
C THR A 393 -87.14 -18.00 5.30
N GLU A 394 -87.62 -18.05 6.54
CA GLU A 394 -88.88 -18.74 6.85
C GLU A 394 -90.04 -18.07 6.10
N THR A 395 -90.68 -18.82 5.21
CA THR A 395 -91.87 -18.40 4.48
C THR A 395 -93.10 -18.59 5.38
N PRO A 396 -93.97 -17.58 5.61
CA PRO A 396 -95.15 -17.73 6.45
C PRO A 396 -96.28 -18.46 5.71
N THR A 397 -96.78 -19.55 6.30
CA THR A 397 -97.95 -20.32 5.85
C THR A 397 -99.23 -19.50 6.03
N GLN A 398 -99.94 -19.21 4.93
CA GLN A 398 -101.27 -18.60 4.95
C GLN A 398 -102.35 -19.63 5.30
N THR A 399 -103.16 -19.31 6.31
CA THR A 399 -104.41 -20.00 6.65
C THR A 399 -105.52 -19.52 5.73
N THR A 400 -106.09 -20.39 4.89
CA THR A 400 -107.27 -20.08 4.06
C THR A 400 -108.52 -20.71 4.67
N SER A 401 -109.51 -19.88 4.99
CA SER A 401 -110.84 -20.30 5.44
C SER A 401 -111.75 -20.69 4.27
N THR A 402 -112.47 -21.80 4.46
CA THR A 402 -113.48 -22.48 3.64
C THR A 402 -114.60 -21.60 3.07
N PRO A 403 -115.25 -22.07 1.99
CA PRO A 403 -116.70 -22.21 2.00
C PRO A 403 -117.21 -23.61 1.58
N ILE A 404 -118.40 -23.91 2.08
CA ILE A 404 -119.16 -25.18 2.03
C ILE A 404 -120.21 -25.11 0.91
N ASN A 405 -120.41 -26.16 0.09
CA ASN A 405 -121.68 -26.96 -0.01
C ASN A 405 -121.81 -27.87 -1.26
N GLN A 406 -122.38 -29.08 -0.99
CA GLN A 406 -123.34 -29.90 -1.77
C GLN A 406 -122.96 -30.41 -3.18
N THR A 407 -123.24 -31.63 -3.66
CA THR A 407 -123.80 -32.91 -3.18
C THR A 407 -123.48 -33.98 -4.26
N THR A 408 -123.40 -35.25 -3.84
CA THR A 408 -123.38 -36.59 -4.50
C THR A 408 -124.16 -36.80 -5.82
N PRO A 409 -124.13 -37.96 -6.56
CA PRO A 409 -123.32 -39.23 -6.47
C PRO A 409 -122.92 -39.99 -7.81
N ILE A 410 -121.88 -40.88 -7.77
CA ILE A 410 -121.76 -42.29 -8.34
C ILE A 410 -121.84 -42.54 -9.91
N PRO A 411 -121.22 -43.58 -10.57
CA PRO A 411 -120.03 -44.43 -10.34
C PRO A 411 -119.24 -44.85 -11.66
N PRO A 412 -118.64 -46.06 -11.86
CA PRO A 412 -117.18 -46.22 -12.07
C PRO A 412 -116.77 -46.83 -13.43
N VAL A 413 -115.47 -46.88 -13.74
CA VAL A 413 -114.89 -47.89 -14.67
C VAL A 413 -113.56 -48.41 -14.13
N LYS A 414 -113.41 -49.74 -14.23
CA LYS A 414 -112.32 -50.61 -13.75
C LYS A 414 -111.27 -50.86 -14.88
N PRO A 415 -110.21 -51.68 -14.71
CA PRO A 415 -108.82 -51.34 -15.00
C PRO A 415 -108.24 -52.06 -16.23
N LYS A 416 -106.94 -51.85 -16.53
CA LYS A 416 -106.12 -52.84 -17.25
C LYS A 416 -104.73 -53.00 -16.62
N ASP A 417 -104.42 -54.27 -16.45
CA ASP A 417 -103.21 -54.94 -15.95
C ASP A 417 -102.30 -55.33 -17.15
N TYR A 418 -101.19 -56.02 -16.82
CA TYR A 418 -100.11 -56.63 -17.61
C TYR A 418 -98.85 -55.75 -17.65
N GLY A 419 -97.69 -56.17 -17.13
CA GLY A 419 -97.27 -57.46 -16.59
C GLY A 419 -95.73 -57.52 -16.62
N ASN A 420 -95.14 -58.19 -15.63
CA ASN A 420 -93.70 -58.33 -15.37
C ASN A 420 -92.99 -59.32 -16.31
N LEU A 421 -91.68 -59.11 -16.50
CA LEU A 421 -90.54 -60.07 -16.52
C LEU A 421 -89.44 -59.61 -17.52
N PRO A 422 -88.15 -59.99 -17.36
CA PRO A 422 -87.46 -60.63 -16.23
C PRO A 422 -86.58 -59.67 -15.41
#